data_AF-A0A2R8C071-F1
#
_entry.id   AF-A0A2R8C071-F1
#
_cell.length_a   1.000
_cell.length_b   1.000
_cell.length_c   1.000
_cell.angle_alpha   90.00
_cell.angle_beta   90.00
_cell.angle_gamma   90.00
#
_symmetry.space_group_name_H-M   'P 1'
#
loop_
_entity.id
_entity.type
_entity.pdbx_description
1 polymer ?
#
loop_
_entity_poly.entity_id
_entity_poly.type
_entity_poly.pdbx_seq_one_letter_code
_entity_poly.pdbx_strand_id
1 'polypeptide(L)'
;MKTILTAALAALVALPTMAEQHEASNGDWYPSQYGADDEIGAANLLTPALAQRAAGLVTEGRTYALGIPVGPDTPGFGVRELDINIFMPGQEAGATLGSNKMSYVDDVIMGWVGLGSQIDGLGHLGIDNVFYNGNTPADYVTTGGLTKMGIHNIPPIVTRGIVLDMAGQAGTEIMEEGSLITVENMQAALETSGLSIEEGDVVLLHTGWLDLIESDPERFAAGEPGIDDAGAAWLAEQGVVAVGADTWGLDAVPHPEGLVFPAHQELLAKNGVYILENMATGQLVEDDVAEFMFVLGQPRFQGAVQSMINPVAIR
;
A
#
# COMPACT_ATOMS: atom_id res chain seq x y z
N MET A 1 -16.45 30.22 46.78
CA MET A 1 -15.72 29.19 46.01
C MET A 1 -15.98 29.44 44.55
N LYS A 2 -14.94 29.80 43.80
CA LYS A 2 -14.97 30.13 42.38
C LYS A 2 -14.88 28.83 41.58
N THR A 3 -15.85 28.58 40.71
CA THR A 3 -15.75 27.54 39.67
C THR A 3 -15.40 28.25 38.38
N ILE A 4 -14.21 27.98 37.86
CA ILE A 4 -13.72 28.52 36.59
C ILE A 4 -14.30 27.61 35.49
N LEU A 5 -15.26 28.12 34.71
CA LEU A 5 -15.59 27.55 33.40
C LEU A 5 -14.65 28.18 32.37
N THR A 6 -13.73 27.39 31.83
CA THR A 6 -12.90 27.78 30.69
C THR A 6 -13.69 27.49 29.42
N ALA A 7 -14.30 28.52 28.84
CA ALA A 7 -14.87 28.44 27.49
C ALA A 7 -13.71 28.57 26.48
N ALA A 8 -13.37 27.48 25.79
CA ALA A 8 -12.45 27.52 24.67
C ALA A 8 -13.18 28.13 23.46
N LEU A 9 -12.82 29.38 23.13
CA LEU A 9 -13.29 30.10 21.96
C LEU A 9 -12.53 29.55 20.73
N ALA A 10 -13.16 28.67 19.95
CA ALA A 10 -12.63 28.26 18.66
C ALA A 10 -12.65 29.45 17.69
N ALA A 11 -11.47 29.93 17.31
CA ALA A 11 -11.34 30.95 16.29
C ALA A 11 -11.60 30.30 14.91
N LEU A 12 -12.79 30.53 14.37
CA LEU A 12 -13.14 30.19 13.00
C LEU A 12 -12.40 31.15 12.07
N VAL A 13 -11.24 30.73 11.55
CA VAL A 13 -10.55 31.47 10.48
C VAL A 13 -11.27 31.14 9.18
N ALA A 14 -12.15 32.05 8.74
CA ALA A 14 -12.72 32.01 7.41
C ALA A 14 -11.62 32.39 6.40
N LEU A 15 -11.11 31.39 5.67
CA LEU A 15 -10.24 31.61 4.52
C LEU A 15 -11.09 32.09 3.33
N PRO A 16 -10.66 33.11 2.59
CA PRO A 16 -11.36 33.55 1.39
C PRO A 16 -11.25 32.49 0.29
N THR A 17 -12.39 32.06 -0.25
CA THR A 17 -12.46 31.25 -1.46
C THR A 17 -12.07 32.09 -2.67
N MET A 18 -10.80 32.03 -3.06
CA MET A 18 -10.38 32.36 -4.42
C MET A 18 -10.44 31.06 -5.22
N ALA A 19 -11.46 30.92 -6.06
CA ALA A 19 -11.47 29.91 -7.10
C ALA A 19 -10.47 30.35 -8.17
N GLU A 20 -9.19 29.99 -7.99
CA GLU A 20 -8.26 29.95 -9.10
C GLU A 20 -8.64 28.76 -9.98
N GLN A 21 -9.01 29.05 -11.23
CA GLN A 21 -9.01 28.04 -12.28
C GLN A 21 -7.54 27.66 -12.51
N HIS A 22 -7.08 26.60 -11.86
CA HIS A 22 -5.80 25.98 -12.20
C HIS A 22 -5.94 25.41 -13.62
N GLU A 23 -5.16 25.97 -14.56
CA GLU A 23 -4.85 25.25 -15.79
C GLU A 23 -4.05 24.02 -15.37
N ALA A 24 -4.66 22.84 -15.54
CA ALA A 24 -4.01 21.56 -15.32
C ALA A 24 -2.66 21.54 -16.04
N SER A 25 -1.58 21.18 -15.34
CA SER A 25 -0.31 20.92 -16.01
C SER A 25 -0.51 19.75 -16.97
N ASN A 26 -0.59 20.04 -18.28
CA ASN A 26 -0.51 19.04 -19.35
C ASN A 26 0.87 18.38 -19.28
N GLY A 27 1.04 17.36 -18.45
CA GLY A 27 2.22 16.50 -18.54
C GLY A 27 1.95 15.32 -19.45
N ASP A 28 2.99 14.95 -20.20
CA ASP A 28 2.98 13.93 -21.26
C ASP A 28 2.83 12.48 -20.76
N TRP A 29 2.23 12.24 -19.58
CA TRP A 29 2.13 10.90 -18.96
C TRP A 29 0.80 10.16 -19.21
N TYR A 30 -0.17 10.80 -19.87
CA TYR A 30 -1.41 10.17 -20.32
C TYR A 30 -1.71 10.51 -21.79
N PRO A 31 -2.36 9.61 -22.57
CA PRO A 31 -2.87 8.30 -22.15
C PRO A 31 -1.75 7.30 -21.88
N SER A 32 -2.04 6.30 -21.05
CA SER A 32 -1.08 5.27 -20.67
C SER A 32 -0.67 4.41 -21.86
N GLN A 33 0.46 3.71 -21.73
CA GLN A 33 0.95 2.75 -22.74
C GLN A 33 -0.03 1.60 -23.03
N TYR A 34 -0.99 1.35 -22.13
CA TYR A 34 -2.02 0.31 -22.28
C TYR A 34 -3.28 0.81 -23.00
N GLY A 35 -3.35 2.11 -23.31
CA GLY A 35 -4.44 2.73 -24.06
C GLY A 35 -5.33 3.63 -23.21
N ALA A 36 -6.10 4.50 -23.88
CA ALA A 36 -6.89 5.56 -23.23
C ALA A 36 -8.08 5.06 -22.38
N ASP A 37 -8.50 3.80 -22.57
CA ASP A 37 -9.59 3.17 -21.81
C ASP A 37 -9.07 2.21 -20.72
N ASP A 38 -7.75 2.14 -20.52
CA ASP A 38 -7.17 1.28 -19.50
C ASP A 38 -7.47 1.77 -18.07
N GLU A 39 -7.75 0.82 -17.19
CA GLU A 39 -8.09 1.04 -15.77
C GLU A 39 -7.26 0.18 -14.81
N ILE A 40 -6.37 -0.68 -15.30
CA ILE A 40 -5.59 -1.62 -14.47
C ILE A 40 -4.07 -1.45 -14.58
N GLY A 41 -3.58 -0.52 -15.39
CA GLY A 41 -2.18 -0.12 -15.40
C GLY A 41 -1.21 -1.29 -15.54
N ALA A 42 -0.21 -1.34 -14.67
CA ALA A 42 0.83 -2.35 -14.68
C ALA A 42 0.31 -3.78 -14.45
N ALA A 43 -0.92 -3.97 -13.95
CA ALA A 43 -1.51 -5.31 -13.90
C ALA A 43 -1.79 -5.90 -15.29
N ASN A 44 -1.77 -5.11 -16.37
CA ASN A 44 -1.78 -5.61 -17.74
C ASN A 44 -0.56 -6.48 -18.09
N LEU A 45 0.54 -6.36 -17.34
CA LEU A 45 1.75 -7.17 -17.52
C LEU A 45 1.55 -8.62 -17.06
N LEU A 46 0.57 -8.88 -16.19
CA LEU A 46 0.33 -10.20 -15.62
C LEU A 46 -0.13 -11.18 -16.69
N THR A 47 0.58 -12.31 -16.79
CA THR A 47 0.28 -13.37 -17.75
C THR A 47 0.31 -14.75 -17.09
N PRO A 48 -0.38 -15.75 -17.67
CA PRO A 48 -0.25 -17.14 -17.21
C PRO A 48 1.20 -17.65 -17.23
N ALA A 49 2.04 -17.12 -18.13
CA ALA A 49 3.45 -17.48 -18.22
C ALA A 49 4.25 -16.95 -17.02
N LEU A 50 3.98 -15.73 -16.54
CA LEU A 50 4.59 -15.19 -15.32
C LEU A 50 4.22 -16.04 -14.10
N ALA A 51 2.93 -16.37 -13.95
CA ALA A 51 2.47 -17.22 -12.87
C ALA A 51 3.14 -18.62 -12.91
N GLN A 52 3.29 -19.20 -14.10
CA GLN A 52 3.98 -20.48 -14.28
C GLN A 52 5.48 -20.40 -13.94
N ARG A 53 6.17 -19.30 -14.32
CA ARG A 53 7.57 -19.09 -13.95
C ARG A 53 7.72 -18.94 -12.44
N ALA A 54 6.87 -18.12 -11.82
CA ALA A 54 6.86 -17.92 -10.37
C ALA A 54 6.60 -19.23 -9.60
N ALA A 55 5.68 -20.08 -10.08
CA ALA A 55 5.45 -21.40 -9.49
C ALA A 55 6.70 -22.30 -9.50
N GLY A 56 7.63 -22.08 -10.44
CA GLY A 56 8.93 -22.78 -10.47
C GLY A 56 9.90 -22.37 -9.36
N LEU A 57 9.64 -21.25 -8.67
CA LEU A 57 10.42 -20.80 -7.51
C LEU A 57 10.07 -21.56 -6.22
N VAL A 58 8.97 -22.30 -6.21
CA VAL A 58 8.53 -23.10 -5.06
C VAL A 58 9.30 -24.42 -5.03
N THR A 59 10.29 -24.45 -4.15
CA THR A 59 11.24 -25.56 -3.97
C THR A 59 11.16 -26.17 -2.57
N GLU A 60 10.79 -25.39 -1.55
CA GLU A 60 10.72 -25.82 -0.15
C GLU A 60 9.28 -25.96 0.36
N GLY A 61 8.33 -25.23 -0.24
CA GLY A 61 6.95 -25.13 0.24
C GLY A 61 6.81 -24.25 1.49
N ARG A 62 7.80 -23.40 1.79
CA ARG A 62 7.69 -22.42 2.89
C ARG A 62 6.78 -21.29 2.45
N THR A 63 5.97 -20.81 3.37
CA THR A 63 5.02 -19.72 3.13
C THR A 63 5.24 -18.62 4.15
N TYR A 64 5.29 -17.38 3.67
CA TYR A 64 5.44 -16.18 4.48
C TYR A 64 4.19 -15.33 4.30
N ALA A 65 3.52 -14.99 5.41
CA ALA A 65 2.46 -14.00 5.40
C ALA A 65 3.10 -12.62 5.33
N LEU A 66 2.83 -11.88 4.24
CA LEU A 66 3.39 -10.54 4.06
C LEU A 66 2.45 -9.44 4.58
N GLY A 67 1.29 -9.83 5.13
CA GLY A 67 0.37 -8.94 5.82
C GLY A 67 0.56 -8.95 7.34
N ILE A 68 0.48 -7.79 7.99
CA ILE A 68 0.40 -7.67 9.44
C ILE A 68 -1.02 -7.93 9.94
N PRO A 69 -1.20 -8.42 11.17
CA PRO A 69 -2.50 -8.40 11.84
C PRO A 69 -3.03 -6.96 11.96
N VAL A 70 -4.30 -6.75 11.62
CA VAL A 70 -4.98 -5.45 11.75
C VAL A 70 -6.06 -5.50 12.82
N GLY A 71 -6.09 -4.50 13.68
CA GLY A 71 -7.07 -4.33 14.73
C GLY A 71 -7.19 -2.88 15.21
N PRO A 72 -7.93 -2.62 16.30
CA PRO A 72 -8.21 -1.26 16.78
C PRO A 72 -6.97 -0.45 17.17
N ASP A 73 -5.90 -1.11 17.57
CA ASP A 73 -4.64 -0.49 17.98
C ASP A 73 -3.63 -0.38 16.82
N THR A 74 -3.97 -0.82 15.60
CA THR A 74 -3.08 -0.71 14.45
C THR A 74 -2.85 0.76 14.10
N PRO A 75 -1.60 1.23 14.05
CA PRO A 75 -1.32 2.62 13.66
C PRO A 75 -1.85 2.91 12.25
N GLY A 76 -2.51 4.06 12.10
CA GLY A 76 -3.05 4.51 10.83
C GLY A 76 -2.59 5.91 10.47
N PHE A 77 -2.42 6.17 9.18
CA PHE A 77 -2.08 7.50 8.69
C PHE A 77 -3.19 8.51 9.01
N GLY A 78 -2.84 9.60 9.70
CA GLY A 78 -3.78 10.67 10.05
C GLY A 78 -4.87 10.21 11.02
N VAL A 79 -6.10 10.05 10.51
CA VAL A 79 -7.29 9.68 11.31
C VAL A 79 -7.80 8.27 11.01
N ARG A 80 -7.04 7.47 10.24
CA ARG A 80 -7.47 6.12 9.85
C ARG A 80 -7.45 5.20 11.08
N GLU A 81 -8.57 4.55 11.35
CA GLU A 81 -8.77 3.58 12.43
C GLU A 81 -9.71 2.45 11.97
N LEU A 82 -9.82 1.38 12.75
CA LEU A 82 -10.71 0.25 12.42
C LEU A 82 -11.25 -0.43 13.67
N ASP A 83 -12.57 -0.62 13.71
CA ASP A 83 -13.26 -1.37 14.74
C ASP A 83 -13.78 -2.71 14.21
N ILE A 84 -13.58 -3.76 15.00
CA ILE A 84 -14.18 -5.09 14.79
C ILE A 84 -15.15 -5.36 15.94
N ASN A 85 -16.43 -5.46 15.60
CA ASN A 85 -17.51 -5.68 16.57
C ASN A 85 -18.08 -7.08 16.40
N ILE A 86 -18.15 -7.83 17.51
CA ILE A 86 -18.58 -9.23 17.52
C ILE A 86 -19.98 -9.37 18.12
N PHE A 87 -20.87 -10.11 17.44
CA PHE A 87 -22.27 -10.26 17.80
C PHE A 87 -22.72 -11.72 17.81
N MET A 88 -23.76 -12.01 18.60
CA MET A 88 -24.53 -13.26 18.54
C MET A 88 -26.01 -12.93 18.27
N PRO A 89 -26.39 -12.60 17.02
CA PRO A 89 -27.72 -12.08 16.74
C PRO A 89 -28.83 -13.11 17.06
N GLY A 90 -29.88 -12.69 17.79
CA GLY A 90 -31.02 -13.54 18.14
C GLY A 90 -30.71 -14.61 19.19
N GLN A 91 -29.55 -14.52 19.84
CA GLN A 91 -29.06 -15.47 20.85
C GLN A 91 -28.87 -14.78 22.21
N GLU A 92 -29.59 -13.69 22.45
CA GLU A 92 -29.45 -12.85 23.63
C GLU A 92 -29.66 -13.68 24.91
N ALA A 93 -28.86 -13.40 25.95
CA ALA A 93 -28.88 -14.11 27.23
C ALA A 93 -28.69 -15.65 27.12
N GLY A 94 -27.97 -16.13 26.09
CA GLY A 94 -27.66 -17.55 25.92
C GLY A 94 -28.77 -18.33 25.22
N ALA A 95 -29.69 -17.64 24.52
CA ALA A 95 -30.64 -18.29 23.65
C ALA A 95 -29.94 -19.05 22.50
N THR A 96 -30.63 -20.05 21.95
CA THR A 96 -30.15 -20.85 20.82
C THR A 96 -31.23 -20.88 19.74
N LEU A 97 -30.83 -21.09 18.49
CA LEU A 97 -31.71 -21.06 17.34
C LEU A 97 -32.12 -22.46 16.89
N GLY A 98 -33.40 -22.61 16.55
CA GLY A 98 -33.96 -23.85 16.03
C GLY A 98 -34.06 -24.99 17.05
N SER A 99 -34.69 -26.09 16.65
CA SER A 99 -34.82 -27.29 17.50
C SER A 99 -33.49 -28.01 17.73
N ASN A 100 -32.50 -27.75 16.89
CA ASN A 100 -31.14 -28.26 16.99
C ASN A 100 -30.24 -27.43 17.94
N LYS A 101 -30.77 -26.35 18.54
CA LYS A 101 -30.03 -25.48 19.48
C LYS A 101 -28.72 -24.93 18.91
N MET A 102 -28.78 -24.43 17.68
CA MET A 102 -27.65 -23.81 17.00
C MET A 102 -27.23 -22.51 17.71
N SER A 103 -25.92 -22.26 17.74
CA SER A 103 -25.34 -20.98 18.11
C SER A 103 -24.29 -20.56 17.09
N TYR A 104 -24.11 -19.25 16.91
CA TYR A 104 -23.14 -18.67 16.00
C TYR A 104 -22.69 -17.28 16.46
N VAL A 105 -21.54 -16.85 15.97
CA VAL A 105 -20.91 -15.56 16.24
C VAL A 105 -20.55 -14.95 14.90
N ASP A 106 -20.95 -13.69 14.68
CA ASP A 106 -20.69 -12.93 13.45
C ASP A 106 -20.04 -11.59 13.80
N ASP A 107 -19.43 -10.95 12.81
CA ASP A 107 -18.69 -9.70 12.95
C ASP A 107 -19.23 -8.56 12.08
N VAL A 108 -18.97 -7.33 12.52
CA VAL A 108 -19.10 -6.11 11.72
C VAL A 108 -17.79 -5.35 11.80
N ILE A 109 -17.24 -5.02 10.65
CA ILE A 109 -16.04 -4.19 10.52
C ILE A 109 -16.47 -2.78 10.09
N MET A 110 -16.00 -1.77 10.80
CA MET A 110 -16.20 -0.35 10.47
C MET A 110 -14.87 0.38 10.59
N GLY A 111 -14.42 1.04 9.52
CA GLY A 111 -13.14 1.73 9.52
C GLY A 111 -12.67 2.09 8.13
N TRP A 112 -11.41 2.53 8.06
CA TRP A 112 -10.73 2.82 6.81
C TRP A 112 -10.09 1.56 6.25
N VAL A 113 -10.30 1.30 4.96
CA VAL A 113 -9.80 0.09 4.30
C VAL A 113 -8.32 0.17 3.92
N GLY A 114 -7.69 1.34 4.04
CA GLY A 114 -6.23 1.51 3.93
C GLY A 114 -5.61 1.61 5.32
N LEU A 115 -5.43 0.48 5.98
CA LEU A 115 -4.82 0.38 7.31
C LEU A 115 -3.97 -0.89 7.36
N GLY A 116 -2.83 -0.87 8.05
CA GLY A 116 -1.90 -2.00 8.06
C GLY A 116 -1.41 -2.35 6.66
N SER A 117 -1.14 -3.63 6.38
CA SER A 117 -0.67 -4.04 5.06
C SER A 117 -1.75 -3.82 4.02
N GLN A 118 -1.48 -2.96 3.03
CA GLN A 118 -2.51 -2.49 2.09
C GLN A 118 -2.02 -2.47 0.65
N ILE A 119 -2.96 -2.53 -0.29
CA ILE A 119 -2.74 -2.17 -1.70
C ILE A 119 -3.44 -0.85 -2.00
N ASP A 120 -2.71 0.06 -2.61
CA ASP A 120 -3.24 1.31 -3.12
C ASP A 120 -3.57 1.17 -4.60
N GLY A 121 -4.85 1.41 -4.94
CA GLY A 121 -5.33 1.38 -6.32
C GLY A 121 -5.04 2.67 -7.09
N LEU A 122 -5.19 2.62 -8.41
CA LEU A 122 -4.80 3.71 -9.32
C LEU A 122 -5.66 4.99 -9.17
N GLY A 123 -6.80 4.89 -8.49
CA GLY A 123 -7.62 6.05 -8.10
C GLY A 123 -7.26 6.65 -6.73
N HIS A 124 -6.18 6.21 -6.08
CA HIS A 124 -5.81 6.64 -4.73
C HIS A 124 -5.18 8.03 -4.70
N LEU A 125 -4.18 8.26 -5.56
CA LEU A 125 -3.38 9.48 -5.58
C LEU A 125 -3.21 10.01 -7.00
N GLY A 126 -3.27 11.33 -7.14
CA GLY A 126 -3.14 12.03 -8.40
C GLY A 126 -2.27 13.29 -8.27
N ILE A 127 -2.02 13.95 -9.39
CA ILE A 127 -1.27 15.20 -9.50
C ILE A 127 -2.24 16.26 -9.98
N ASP A 128 -2.46 17.31 -9.18
CA ASP A 128 -3.37 18.41 -9.52
C ASP A 128 -4.78 17.94 -9.98
N ASN A 129 -5.39 17.02 -9.22
CA ASN A 129 -6.67 16.39 -9.54
C ASN A 129 -6.68 15.57 -10.85
N VAL A 130 -5.52 15.23 -11.40
CA VAL A 130 -5.38 14.31 -12.52
C VAL A 130 -4.76 13.01 -12.02
N PHE A 131 -5.51 11.92 -12.18
CA PHE A 131 -5.15 10.58 -11.72
C PHE A 131 -4.70 9.74 -12.91
N TYR A 132 -4.48 8.44 -12.65
CA TYR A 132 -4.08 7.49 -13.67
C TYR A 132 -4.88 7.63 -14.97
N ASN A 133 -4.15 7.61 -16.09
CA ASN A 133 -4.68 7.70 -17.44
C ASN A 133 -5.49 9.00 -17.73
N GLY A 134 -5.23 10.07 -16.99
CA GLY A 134 -5.86 11.38 -17.22
C GLY A 134 -7.25 11.53 -16.60
N ASN A 135 -7.70 10.58 -15.76
CA ASN A 135 -9.01 10.67 -15.11
C ASN A 135 -9.02 11.77 -14.04
N THR A 136 -10.09 12.56 -13.99
CA THR A 136 -10.35 13.55 -12.95
C THR A 136 -11.37 13.01 -11.93
N PRO A 137 -11.48 13.58 -10.71
CA PRO A 137 -12.48 13.14 -9.74
C PRO A 137 -13.91 13.11 -10.29
N ALA A 138 -14.27 14.03 -11.19
CA ALA A 138 -15.59 14.09 -11.80
C ALA A 138 -15.88 12.87 -12.71
N ASP A 139 -14.84 12.19 -13.21
CA ASP A 139 -14.97 11.06 -14.11
C ASP A 139 -15.27 9.75 -13.38
N TYR A 140 -14.86 9.62 -12.11
CA TYR A 140 -14.89 8.32 -11.43
C TYR A 140 -15.18 8.31 -9.93
N VAL A 141 -15.16 9.44 -9.22
CA VAL A 141 -15.34 9.48 -7.76
C VAL A 141 -16.79 9.73 -7.39
N THR A 142 -17.39 8.81 -6.62
CA THR A 142 -18.73 8.98 -6.05
C THR A 142 -18.76 8.57 -4.58
N THR A 143 -19.78 8.99 -3.84
CA THR A 143 -19.98 8.55 -2.43
C THR A 143 -20.29 7.06 -2.30
N GLY A 144 -20.71 6.41 -3.38
CA GLY A 144 -20.92 4.96 -3.43
C GLY A 144 -19.69 4.16 -3.84
N GLY A 145 -18.53 4.81 -4.00
CA GLY A 145 -17.29 4.21 -4.49
C GLY A 145 -16.90 4.69 -5.88
N LEU A 146 -15.74 4.21 -6.35
CA LEU A 146 -15.20 4.52 -7.65
C LEU A 146 -15.98 3.82 -8.77
N THR A 147 -16.28 4.54 -9.86
CA THR A 147 -16.90 3.96 -11.07
C THR A 147 -15.89 3.47 -12.11
N LYS A 148 -14.61 3.81 -11.93
CA LYS A 148 -13.44 3.32 -12.70
C LYS A 148 -12.29 3.00 -11.76
N MET A 149 -11.33 2.19 -12.19
CA MET A 149 -10.07 1.93 -11.45
C MET A 149 -10.27 1.34 -10.03
N GLY A 150 -11.43 0.77 -9.75
CA GLY A 150 -11.70 0.15 -8.46
C GLY A 150 -10.94 -1.18 -8.30
N ILE A 151 -10.45 -1.47 -7.09
CA ILE A 151 -9.56 -2.62 -6.83
C ILE A 151 -10.14 -4.00 -7.17
N HIS A 152 -11.47 -4.09 -7.29
CA HIS A 152 -12.20 -5.31 -7.69
C HIS A 152 -11.94 -5.73 -9.14
N ASN A 153 -11.40 -4.82 -9.97
CA ASN A 153 -10.98 -5.06 -11.35
C ASN A 153 -9.51 -5.50 -11.47
N ILE A 154 -8.69 -5.34 -10.42
CA ILE A 154 -7.30 -5.81 -10.42
C ILE A 154 -7.33 -7.34 -10.49
N PRO A 155 -6.71 -7.98 -11.48
CA PRO A 155 -6.61 -9.44 -11.54
C PRO A 155 -5.77 -9.95 -10.35
N PRO A 156 -5.92 -11.23 -9.96
CA PRO A 156 -5.01 -11.83 -8.97
C PRO A 156 -3.55 -11.66 -9.41
N ILE A 157 -2.71 -11.15 -8.52
CA ILE A 157 -1.29 -10.94 -8.80
C ILE A 157 -0.56 -12.22 -8.41
N VAL A 158 -0.20 -13.01 -9.42
CA VAL A 158 0.61 -14.22 -9.27
C VAL A 158 1.81 -14.11 -10.20
N THR A 159 2.95 -13.73 -9.63
CA THR A 159 4.17 -13.43 -10.38
C THR A 159 5.38 -13.62 -9.46
N ARG A 160 6.58 -13.33 -9.97
CA ARG A 160 7.78 -13.32 -9.15
C ARG A 160 7.77 -12.09 -8.25
N GLY A 161 8.05 -12.31 -6.97
CA GLY A 161 8.37 -11.25 -6.02
C GLY A 161 9.85 -11.27 -5.70
N ILE A 162 10.43 -10.09 -5.53
CA ILE A 162 11.76 -9.92 -4.96
C ILE A 162 11.71 -9.00 -3.75
N VAL A 163 12.56 -9.25 -2.76
CA VAL A 163 12.77 -8.33 -1.64
C VAL A 163 14.20 -7.81 -1.69
N LEU A 164 14.35 -6.48 -1.62
CA LEU A 164 15.64 -5.81 -1.55
C LEU A 164 15.88 -5.38 -0.10
N ASP A 165 16.92 -5.94 0.52
CA ASP A 165 17.34 -5.60 1.88
C ASP A 165 18.08 -4.25 1.92
N MET A 166 17.33 -3.16 2.11
CA MET A 166 17.87 -1.80 2.17
C MET A 166 18.53 -1.52 3.51
N ALA A 167 17.98 -2.04 4.60
CA ALA A 167 18.56 -1.93 5.93
C ALA A 167 19.94 -2.59 6.00
N GLY A 168 20.04 -3.85 5.57
CA GLY A 168 21.30 -4.58 5.50
C GLY A 168 22.31 -3.94 4.55
N GLN A 169 21.85 -3.43 3.39
CA GLN A 169 22.72 -2.66 2.47
C GLN A 169 23.24 -1.36 3.09
N ALA A 170 22.46 -0.70 3.94
CA ALA A 170 22.87 0.47 4.72
C ALA A 170 23.68 0.11 5.98
N GLY A 171 23.80 -1.18 6.32
CA GLY A 171 24.53 -1.66 7.49
C GLY A 171 23.81 -1.39 8.82
N THR A 172 22.48 -1.32 8.81
CA THR A 172 21.63 -1.11 9.99
C THR A 172 20.52 -2.17 10.05
N GLU A 173 19.93 -2.36 11.22
CA GLU A 173 18.72 -3.20 11.37
C GLU A 173 17.46 -2.42 11.02
N ILE A 174 17.41 -1.13 11.39
CA ILE A 174 16.31 -0.21 11.10
C ILE A 174 16.90 1.07 10.52
N MET A 175 16.42 1.50 9.35
CA MET A 175 16.86 2.74 8.72
C MET A 175 16.38 3.99 9.51
N GLU A 176 16.96 5.16 9.21
CA GLU A 176 16.56 6.43 9.83
C GLU A 176 15.42 7.10 9.06
N GLU A 177 14.53 7.79 9.78
CA GLU A 177 13.44 8.61 9.23
C GLU A 177 13.94 9.58 8.17
N GLY A 178 13.21 9.71 7.07
CA GLY A 178 13.55 10.62 5.98
C GLY A 178 14.75 10.19 5.13
N SER A 179 15.35 9.03 5.41
CA SER A 179 16.39 8.46 4.54
C SER A 179 15.81 8.09 3.18
N LEU A 180 16.48 8.50 2.11
CA LEU A 180 16.10 8.18 0.74
C LEU A 180 16.73 6.85 0.31
N ILE A 181 15.91 6.00 -0.28
CA ILE A 181 16.32 4.81 -1.03
C ILE A 181 16.40 5.20 -2.50
N THR A 182 17.62 5.40 -3.00
CA THR A 182 17.87 5.82 -4.38
C THR A 182 18.02 4.64 -5.33
N VAL A 183 18.06 4.93 -6.64
CA VAL A 183 18.39 3.95 -7.70
C VAL A 183 19.68 3.19 -7.39
N GLU A 184 20.72 3.90 -6.96
CA GLU A 184 22.02 3.30 -6.64
C GLU A 184 21.94 2.37 -5.44
N ASN A 185 21.11 2.69 -4.43
CA ASN A 185 20.91 1.80 -3.29
C ASN A 185 20.26 0.48 -3.73
N MET A 186 19.20 0.56 -4.55
CA MET A 186 18.51 -0.62 -5.07
C MET A 186 19.39 -1.44 -6.00
N GLN A 187 20.17 -0.80 -6.87
CA GLN A 187 21.14 -1.49 -7.73
C GLN A 187 22.20 -2.23 -6.90
N ALA A 188 22.72 -1.62 -5.85
CA ALA A 188 23.69 -2.27 -4.98
C ALA A 188 23.10 -3.50 -4.25
N ALA A 189 21.85 -3.44 -3.82
CA ALA A 189 21.17 -4.59 -3.22
C ALA A 189 20.86 -5.71 -4.22
N LEU A 190 20.53 -5.37 -5.47
CA LEU A 190 20.40 -6.33 -6.57
C LEU A 190 21.74 -7.03 -6.85
N GLU A 191 22.85 -6.29 -6.85
CA GLU A 191 24.20 -6.86 -6.99
C GLU A 191 24.53 -7.81 -5.84
N THR A 192 24.23 -7.43 -4.60
CA THR A 192 24.44 -8.26 -3.40
C THR A 192 23.63 -9.56 -3.44
N SER A 193 22.37 -9.49 -3.88
CA SER A 193 21.48 -10.65 -4.00
C SER A 193 21.72 -11.48 -5.27
N GLY A 194 22.50 -10.97 -6.23
CA GLY A 194 22.72 -11.62 -7.53
C GLY A 194 21.46 -11.67 -8.40
N LEU A 195 20.52 -10.76 -8.18
CA LEU A 195 19.23 -10.69 -8.88
C LEU A 195 19.21 -9.53 -9.89
N SER A 196 18.22 -9.59 -10.78
CA SER A 196 17.84 -8.49 -11.65
C SER A 196 16.33 -8.39 -11.69
N ILE A 197 15.81 -7.16 -11.73
CA ILE A 197 14.38 -6.92 -11.94
C ILE A 197 14.00 -7.36 -13.35
N GLU A 198 12.88 -8.06 -13.48
CA GLU A 198 12.26 -8.44 -14.74
C GLU A 198 10.87 -7.80 -14.86
N GLU A 199 10.44 -7.58 -16.10
CA GLU A 199 9.08 -7.13 -16.38
C GLU A 199 8.05 -8.11 -15.77
N GLY A 200 7.11 -7.55 -15.02
CA GLY A 200 6.08 -8.30 -14.31
C GLY A 200 6.40 -8.59 -12.84
N ASP A 201 7.57 -8.19 -12.32
CA ASP A 201 7.94 -8.41 -10.93
C ASP A 201 7.11 -7.57 -9.95
N VAL A 202 7.02 -8.06 -8.71
CA VAL A 202 6.69 -7.23 -7.54
C VAL A 202 7.98 -7.00 -6.75
N VAL A 203 8.30 -5.74 -6.46
CA VAL A 203 9.52 -5.37 -5.72
C VAL A 203 9.14 -4.88 -4.33
N LEU A 204 9.69 -5.51 -3.30
CA LEU A 204 9.52 -5.11 -1.90
C LEU A 204 10.83 -4.54 -1.35
N LEU A 205 10.77 -3.42 -0.63
CA LEU A 205 11.90 -2.80 0.04
C LEU A 205 11.82 -3.13 1.53
N HIS A 206 12.85 -3.80 2.06
CA HIS A 206 12.97 -4.03 3.49
C HIS A 206 13.85 -2.95 4.13
N THR A 207 13.30 -2.22 5.08
CA THR A 207 13.95 -1.10 5.78
C THR A 207 14.06 -1.32 7.29
N GLY A 208 13.42 -2.39 7.80
CA GLY A 208 13.30 -2.68 9.23
C GLY A 208 12.22 -1.86 9.94
N TRP A 209 11.48 -1.01 9.21
CA TRP A 209 10.59 -0.02 9.83
C TRP A 209 9.43 -0.63 10.60
N LEU A 210 8.90 -1.75 10.11
CA LEU A 210 7.74 -2.43 10.68
C LEU A 210 7.97 -2.94 12.11
N ASP A 211 9.22 -3.20 12.49
CA ASP A 211 9.61 -3.63 13.85
C ASP A 211 9.31 -2.54 14.90
N LEU A 212 9.16 -1.29 14.47
CA LEU A 212 8.80 -0.18 15.34
C LEU A 212 7.32 -0.20 15.76
N ILE A 213 6.43 -0.93 15.05
CA ILE A 213 5.01 -1.00 15.43
C ILE A 213 4.84 -1.48 16.88
N GLU A 214 5.64 -2.47 17.30
CA GLU A 214 5.59 -3.00 18.67
C GLU A 214 6.61 -2.32 19.60
N SER A 215 7.81 -2.01 19.08
CA SER A 215 8.93 -1.56 19.91
C SER A 215 8.92 -0.05 20.20
N ASP A 216 8.47 0.78 19.25
CA ASP A 216 8.40 2.24 19.36
C ASP A 216 7.31 2.82 18.43
N PRO A 217 6.02 2.65 18.78
CA PRO A 217 4.91 3.07 17.93
C PRO A 217 4.82 4.59 17.72
N GLU A 218 5.37 5.38 18.65
CA GLU A 218 5.45 6.84 18.50
C GLU A 218 6.43 7.20 17.37
N ARG A 219 7.58 6.54 17.31
CA ARG A 219 8.55 6.71 16.23
C ARG A 219 8.01 6.21 14.89
N PHE A 220 7.38 5.03 14.88
CA PHE A 220 6.74 4.46 13.69
C PHE A 220 5.79 5.46 13.03
N ALA A 221 4.96 6.14 13.83
CA ALA A 221 3.96 7.09 13.32
C ALA A 221 4.52 8.50 12.97
N ALA A 222 5.75 8.83 13.39
CA ALA A 222 6.31 10.17 13.25
C ALA A 222 6.95 10.45 11.88
N GLY A 223 7.37 9.39 11.18
CA GLY A 223 8.08 9.45 9.90
C GLY A 223 8.44 8.05 9.41
N GLU A 224 9.27 7.98 8.37
CA GLU A 224 9.83 6.74 7.84
C GLU A 224 10.95 7.00 6.81
N PRO A 225 11.90 6.06 6.61
CA PRO A 225 12.69 5.99 5.40
C PRO A 225 11.79 5.65 4.20
N GLY A 226 12.26 5.86 2.98
CA GLY A 226 11.49 5.45 1.81
C GLY A 226 12.18 5.75 0.49
N ILE A 227 11.56 5.28 -0.59
CA ILE A 227 12.06 5.49 -1.95
C ILE A 227 11.92 6.95 -2.38
N ASP A 228 12.88 7.44 -3.18
CA ASP A 228 12.79 8.74 -3.82
C ASP A 228 12.01 8.67 -5.16
N ASP A 229 11.73 9.84 -5.74
CA ASP A 229 11.02 9.96 -7.02
C ASP A 229 11.80 9.33 -8.17
N ALA A 230 13.11 9.50 -8.20
CA ALA A 230 13.99 8.90 -9.21
C ALA A 230 13.98 7.36 -9.13
N GLY A 231 14.05 6.79 -7.93
CA GLY A 231 13.96 5.36 -7.68
C GLY A 231 12.60 4.79 -8.07
N ALA A 232 11.53 5.50 -7.71
CA ALA A 232 10.17 5.12 -8.08
C ALA A 232 9.96 5.11 -9.60
N ALA A 233 10.42 6.16 -10.29
CA ALA A 233 10.40 6.23 -11.75
C ALA A 233 11.24 5.11 -12.38
N TRP A 234 12.44 4.83 -11.85
CA TRP A 234 13.29 3.76 -12.35
C TRP A 234 12.66 2.36 -12.20
N LEU A 235 12.01 2.07 -11.07
CA LEU A 235 11.26 0.83 -10.88
C LEU A 235 10.11 0.71 -11.88
N ALA A 236 9.36 1.80 -12.11
CA ALA A 236 8.32 1.82 -13.13
C ALA A 236 8.87 1.56 -14.54
N GLU A 237 10.03 2.10 -14.89
CA GLU A 237 10.72 1.83 -16.16
C GLU A 237 11.14 0.36 -16.32
N GLN A 238 11.38 -0.37 -15.23
CA GLN A 238 11.65 -1.81 -15.29
C GLN A 238 10.39 -2.66 -15.59
N GLY A 239 9.20 -2.05 -15.59
CA GLY A 239 7.95 -2.75 -15.84
C GLY A 239 7.51 -3.61 -14.66
N VAL A 240 7.67 -3.13 -13.42
CA VAL A 240 7.15 -3.81 -12.23
C VAL A 240 5.63 -3.65 -12.14
N VAL A 241 4.94 -4.66 -11.59
CA VAL A 241 3.49 -4.62 -11.36
C VAL A 241 3.17 -3.79 -10.12
N ALA A 242 3.96 -3.97 -9.07
CA ALA A 242 3.79 -3.26 -7.81
C ALA A 242 5.14 -3.03 -7.13
N VAL A 243 5.22 -1.93 -6.38
CA VAL A 243 6.33 -1.62 -5.48
C VAL A 243 5.76 -1.57 -4.07
N GLY A 244 6.46 -2.17 -3.12
CA GLY A 244 6.07 -2.07 -1.72
C GLY A 244 7.23 -1.90 -0.78
N ALA A 245 6.92 -1.56 0.46
CA ALA A 245 7.88 -1.48 1.55
C ALA A 245 7.26 -1.94 2.86
N ASP A 246 8.12 -2.22 3.83
CA ASP A 246 7.73 -2.43 5.23
C ASP A 246 7.48 -1.12 6.00
N THR A 247 7.35 0.00 5.27
CA THR A 247 7.01 1.33 5.77
C THR A 247 5.52 1.62 5.51
N TRP A 248 4.92 2.56 6.25
CA TRP A 248 3.49 2.87 6.17
C TRP A 248 3.11 3.75 4.97
N GLY A 249 4.07 4.33 4.25
CA GLY A 249 3.83 5.26 3.16
C GLY A 249 4.72 5.09 1.93
N LEU A 250 5.62 4.08 1.87
CA LEU A 250 6.64 3.82 0.82
C LEU A 250 7.67 4.96 0.56
N ASP A 251 7.24 6.21 0.58
CA ASP A 251 7.98 7.44 0.44
C ASP A 251 8.71 7.81 1.73
N ALA A 252 9.85 8.48 1.61
CA ALA A 252 10.54 9.02 2.77
C ALA A 252 9.75 10.16 3.44
N VAL A 253 9.55 10.07 4.76
CA VAL A 253 8.86 11.07 5.57
C VAL A 253 9.70 11.49 6.78
N PRO A 254 10.08 12.77 6.92
CA PRO A 254 9.89 13.84 5.94
C PRO A 254 10.84 13.68 4.73
N HIS A 255 10.36 14.03 3.54
CA HIS A 255 11.25 14.13 2.38
C HIS A 255 12.25 15.31 2.59
N PRO A 256 13.55 15.15 2.31
CA PRO A 256 14.56 16.19 2.55
C PRO A 256 14.29 17.52 1.83
N GLU A 257 13.67 17.47 0.66
CA GLU A 257 13.29 18.64 -0.13
C GLU A 257 11.90 19.21 0.20
N GLY A 258 11.20 18.64 1.18
CA GLY A 258 9.84 19.08 1.56
C GLY A 258 8.74 18.65 0.59
N LEU A 259 9.03 17.72 -0.33
CA LEU A 259 8.03 17.06 -1.17
C LEU A 259 7.15 16.14 -0.32
N VAL A 260 5.95 15.85 -0.81
CA VAL A 260 4.96 15.03 -0.11
C VAL A 260 4.50 13.92 -1.05
N PHE A 261 4.87 12.69 -0.73
CA PHE A 261 4.58 11.47 -1.49
C PHE A 261 4.91 11.54 -3.00
N PRO A 262 6.12 11.98 -3.42
CA PRO A 262 6.47 12.02 -4.84
C PRO A 262 6.57 10.62 -5.50
N ALA A 263 6.97 9.56 -4.79
CA ALA A 263 6.98 8.20 -5.31
C ALA A 263 5.57 7.71 -5.65
N HIS A 264 4.58 8.05 -4.82
CA HIS A 264 3.18 7.81 -5.16
C HIS A 264 2.75 8.46 -6.49
N GLN A 265 3.23 9.67 -6.78
CA GLN A 265 2.92 10.36 -8.03
C GLN A 265 3.54 9.63 -9.23
N GLU A 266 4.80 9.19 -9.10
CA GLU A 266 5.48 8.41 -10.13
C GLU A 266 4.81 7.07 -10.38
N LEU A 267 4.52 6.31 -9.33
CA LEU A 267 3.99 4.95 -9.46
C LEU A 267 2.52 4.95 -9.86
N LEU A 268 1.64 5.57 -9.08
CA LEU A 268 0.19 5.48 -9.31
C LEU A 268 -0.27 6.36 -10.47
N ALA A 269 0.00 7.66 -10.41
CA ALA A 269 -0.60 8.63 -11.32
C ALA A 269 0.05 8.60 -12.71
N LYS A 270 1.39 8.52 -12.78
CA LYS A 270 2.13 8.56 -14.04
C LYS A 270 2.24 7.20 -14.72
N ASN A 271 2.54 6.14 -13.97
CA ASN A 271 2.90 4.84 -14.56
C ASN A 271 1.86 3.73 -14.34
N GLY A 272 0.89 3.91 -13.45
CA GLY A 272 -0.12 2.89 -13.16
C GLY A 272 0.42 1.67 -12.43
N VAL A 273 1.50 1.83 -11.66
CA VAL A 273 2.13 0.80 -10.83
C VAL A 273 1.51 0.86 -9.43
N TYR A 274 1.12 -0.30 -8.90
CA TYR A 274 0.48 -0.38 -7.58
C TYR A 274 1.47 -0.19 -6.44
N ILE A 275 0.99 0.37 -5.32
CA ILE A 275 1.78 0.54 -4.10
C ILE A 275 1.29 -0.46 -3.05
N LEU A 276 2.25 -1.07 -2.34
CA LEU A 276 2.00 -1.95 -1.19
C LEU A 276 2.69 -1.40 0.06
N GLU A 277 1.93 -1.05 1.08
CA GLU A 277 2.46 -0.46 2.32
C GLU A 277 2.38 -1.46 3.47
N ASN A 278 3.18 -1.23 4.52
CA ASN A 278 3.27 -2.04 5.75
C ASN A 278 3.50 -3.53 5.47
N MET A 279 4.32 -3.85 4.47
CA MET A 279 4.58 -5.23 4.06
C MET A 279 5.48 -5.94 5.07
N ALA A 280 5.08 -7.09 5.60
CA ALA A 280 5.89 -7.88 6.51
C ALA A 280 7.03 -8.61 5.76
N THR A 281 8.19 -7.94 5.65
CA THR A 281 9.36 -8.43 4.88
C THR A 281 10.45 -9.05 5.76
N GLY A 282 10.48 -8.77 7.06
CA GLY A 282 11.58 -9.16 7.95
C GLY A 282 11.90 -10.66 7.92
N GLN A 283 10.88 -11.52 7.98
CA GLN A 283 11.10 -12.98 7.95
C GLN A 283 11.71 -13.48 6.63
N LEU A 284 11.47 -12.80 5.50
CA LEU A 284 12.12 -13.15 4.23
C LEU A 284 13.62 -12.86 4.29
N VAL A 285 14.01 -11.71 4.86
CA VAL A 285 15.41 -11.31 5.00
C VAL A 285 16.13 -12.19 6.02
N GLU A 286 15.51 -12.49 7.16
CA GLU A 286 16.05 -13.41 8.18
C GLU A 286 16.33 -14.82 7.64
N ASP A 287 15.50 -15.31 6.71
CA ASP A 287 15.62 -16.63 6.09
C ASP A 287 16.48 -16.62 4.79
N ASP A 288 17.13 -15.50 4.44
CA ASP A 288 17.90 -15.32 3.19
C ASP A 288 17.07 -15.57 1.91
N VAL A 289 15.76 -15.23 1.91
CA VAL A 289 14.85 -15.40 0.78
C VAL A 289 14.68 -14.08 0.01
N ALA A 290 15.50 -13.89 -1.03
CA ALA A 290 15.45 -12.69 -1.87
C ALA A 290 14.47 -12.78 -3.07
N GLU A 291 14.14 -13.98 -3.54
CA GLU A 291 13.28 -14.24 -4.71
C GLU A 291 12.26 -15.34 -4.39
N PHE A 292 10.98 -15.10 -4.68
CA PHE A 292 9.88 -15.99 -4.30
C PHE A 292 8.69 -15.89 -5.26
N MET A 293 7.78 -16.86 -5.17
CA MET A 293 6.46 -16.74 -5.79
C MET A 293 5.62 -15.79 -4.95
N PHE A 294 5.20 -14.65 -5.52
CA PHE A 294 4.29 -13.71 -4.88
C PHE A 294 2.85 -14.01 -5.29
N VAL A 295 1.97 -14.10 -4.31
CA VAL A 295 0.53 -14.35 -4.51
C VAL A 295 -0.29 -13.31 -3.74
N LEU A 296 -1.04 -12.49 -4.46
CA LEU A 296 -2.00 -11.56 -3.88
C LEU A 296 -3.37 -11.71 -4.54
N GLY A 297 -4.36 -12.11 -3.73
CA GLY A 297 -5.78 -11.99 -4.03
C GLY A 297 -6.44 -11.05 -3.03
N GLN A 298 -6.64 -9.80 -3.41
CA GLN A 298 -7.24 -8.76 -2.59
C GLN A 298 -8.77 -8.90 -2.48
N PRO A 299 -9.40 -8.40 -1.40
CA PRO A 299 -10.86 -8.29 -1.32
C PRO A 299 -11.46 -7.57 -2.53
N ARG A 300 -12.51 -8.15 -3.11
CA ARG A 300 -13.17 -7.61 -4.30
C ARG A 300 -14.27 -6.62 -3.96
N PHE A 301 -13.97 -5.62 -3.13
CA PHE A 301 -14.92 -4.56 -2.78
C PHE A 301 -15.18 -3.66 -3.99
N GLN A 302 -16.42 -3.67 -4.47
CA GLN A 302 -16.81 -2.88 -5.62
C GLN A 302 -16.68 -1.38 -5.30
N GLY A 303 -15.97 -0.65 -6.17
CA GLY A 303 -15.71 0.78 -6.01
C GLY A 303 -14.72 1.16 -4.90
N ALA A 304 -14.07 0.20 -4.22
CA ALA A 304 -13.01 0.53 -3.27
C ALA A 304 -11.75 1.03 -3.99
N VAL A 305 -11.08 2.01 -3.36
CA VAL A 305 -9.87 2.68 -3.85
C VAL A 305 -8.61 1.88 -3.48
N GLN A 306 -8.64 1.23 -2.32
CA GLN A 306 -7.53 0.53 -1.68
C GLN A 306 -8.12 -0.55 -0.77
N SER A 307 -7.29 -1.46 -0.24
CA SER A 307 -7.73 -2.48 0.73
C SER A 307 -6.58 -3.00 1.57
N MET A 308 -6.89 -3.39 2.81
CA MET A 308 -6.11 -4.33 3.62
C MET A 308 -5.89 -5.63 2.83
N ILE A 309 -4.67 -6.15 2.87
CA ILE A 309 -4.23 -7.35 2.14
C ILE A 309 -3.31 -8.21 3.00
N ASN A 310 -3.19 -9.47 2.63
CA ASN A 310 -2.13 -10.36 3.12
C ASN A 310 -1.60 -11.17 1.93
N PRO A 311 -0.67 -10.60 1.14
CA PRO A 311 0.04 -11.37 0.14
C PRO A 311 0.80 -12.52 0.77
N VAL A 312 1.01 -13.58 0.01
CA VAL A 312 1.79 -14.74 0.43
C VAL A 312 3.02 -14.84 -0.45
N ALA A 313 4.21 -14.84 0.16
CA ALA A 313 5.43 -15.29 -0.49
C ALA A 313 5.58 -16.79 -0.30
N ILE A 314 5.93 -17.51 -1.37
CA ILE A 314 6.15 -18.96 -1.33
C ILE A 314 7.53 -19.28 -1.92
N ARG A 315 8.33 -20.04 -1.16
CA ARG A 315 9.66 -20.51 -1.56
C ARG A 315 9.78 -22.02 -1.46
#